data_AF-A0A7J7E520-F1
#
_entry.id   AF-A0A7J7E520-F1
#
_cell.length_a   1.000
_cell.length_b   1.000
_cell.length_c   1.000
_cell.angle_alpha   90.00
_cell.angle_beta   90.00
_cell.angle_gamma   90.00
#
_symmetry.space_group_name_H-M   'P 1'
#
loop_
_entity.id
_entity.type
_entity.pdbx_description
1 polymer ?
#
loop_
_entity_poly.entity_id
_entity_poly.type
_entity_poly.pdbx_seq_one_letter_code
_entity_poly.pdbx_strand_id
1 'polypeptide(L)' 'MKASEYLTANHHGNKLKIIHQAHKSKTNELVLSLEDDDRLLLKEDSTLQAAGIANETEIAFFCEEDYKNFKANPISS' A
#
# COMPACT_ATOMS: atom_id res chain seq x y z
N MET A 1 -20.28 -9.06 -25.49
CA MET A 1 -19.25 -8.63 -24.53
C MET A 1 -18.57 -9.88 -24.00
N LYS A 2 -17.28 -10.10 -24.33
CA LYS A 2 -16.58 -11.33 -23.97
C LYS A 2 -15.92 -11.17 -22.60
N ALA A 3 -16.17 -12.11 -21.70
CA ALA A 3 -15.56 -12.19 -20.37
C ALA A 3 -14.01 -12.36 -20.39
N SER A 4 -13.40 -12.47 -21.58
CA SER A 4 -11.96 -12.65 -21.78
C SER A 4 -11.12 -11.39 -21.57
N GLU A 5 -11.72 -10.20 -21.40
CA GLU A 5 -10.98 -8.95 -21.13
C GLU A 5 -10.74 -8.67 -19.63
N TYR A 6 -11.32 -9.45 -18.71
CA TYR A 6 -11.11 -9.25 -17.27
C TYR A 6 -9.85 -9.95 -16.72
N LEU A 7 -9.13 -10.73 -17.53
CA LEU A 7 -7.97 -11.52 -17.09
C LEU A 7 -6.60 -10.89 -17.39
N THR A 8 -6.55 -9.65 -17.90
CA THR A 8 -5.29 -8.89 -18.05
C THR A 8 -5.20 -7.71 -17.08
N ALA A 9 -5.87 -7.79 -15.93
CA ALA A 9 -5.47 -6.98 -14.80
C ALA A 9 -4.13 -7.54 -14.29
N ASN A 10 -3.04 -7.21 -14.99
CA ASN A 10 -1.72 -7.15 -14.39
C ASN A 10 -1.85 -6.14 -13.26
N HIS A 11 -2.29 -6.57 -12.08
CA HIS A 11 -2.11 -5.85 -10.83
C HIS A 11 -0.63 -5.91 -10.47
N HIS A 12 0.21 -5.37 -11.36
CA HIS A 12 1.60 -5.11 -11.09
C HIS A 12 1.59 -4.02 -10.03
N GLY A 13 1.66 -4.43 -8.76
CA GLY A 13 1.95 -3.50 -7.69
C GLY A 13 3.19 -2.71 -8.08
N ASN A 14 3.14 -1.40 -7.92
CA ASN A 14 4.26 -0.51 -8.24
C ASN A 14 4.62 0.40 -7.06
N LYS A 15 3.89 0.31 -5.95
CA LYS A 15 4.16 1.05 -4.72
C LYS A 15 4.15 0.16 -3.49
N LEU A 16 4.93 0.59 -2.51
CA LEU A 16 5.08 -0.03 -1.20
C LEU A 16 4.69 0.99 -0.12
N LYS A 17 3.88 0.57 0.85
CA LYS A 17 3.51 1.39 2.03
C LYS A 17 3.69 0.58 3.31
N ILE A 18 4.29 1.18 4.33
CA ILE A 18 4.37 0.58 5.67
C ILE A 18 2.98 0.60 6.29
N ILE A 19 2.48 -0.56 6.69
CA ILE A 19 1.16 -0.71 7.33
C ILE A 19 1.26 -1.06 8.82
N HIS A 20 2.37 -1.67 9.25
CA HIS A 20 2.61 -1.97 10.66
C HIS A 20 4.11 -1.98 10.96
N GLN A 21 4.48 -1.44 12.13
CA GLN A 21 5.83 -1.55 12.69
C GLN A 21 5.77 -2.42 13.94
N ALA A 22 6.61 -3.44 14.01
CA ALA A 22 6.72 -4.28 15.18
C ALA A 22 7.06 -3.46 16.43
N HIS A 23 6.49 -3.87 17.56
CA HIS A 23 6.54 -3.19 18.87
C HIS A 23 5.68 -1.92 19.02
N LYS A 24 4.88 -1.54 18.02
CA LYS A 24 3.73 -0.63 18.18
C LYS A 24 2.43 -1.45 18.27
N SER A 25 1.35 -0.85 18.77
CA SER A 25 0.03 -1.50 18.87
C SER A 25 -0.34 -2.10 17.51
N LYS A 26 -0.54 -3.43 17.45
CA LYS A 26 -0.99 -4.10 16.22
C LYS A 26 -2.46 -3.77 16.02
N THR A 27 -2.77 -2.90 15.06
CA THR A 27 -4.15 -2.71 14.59
C THR A 27 -4.46 -3.90 13.67
N ASN A 28 -5.62 -4.53 13.85
CA ASN A 28 -6.08 -5.62 12.97
C ASN A 28 -6.57 -5.09 11.59
N GLU A 29 -6.14 -3.90 11.21
CA GLU A 29 -6.61 -3.23 10.01
C GLU A 29 -5.72 -3.63 8.84
N LEU A 30 -6.22 -4.57 8.03
CA LEU A 30 -5.61 -4.98 6.76
C LEU A 30 -5.84 -3.94 5.64
N VAL A 31 -6.44 -2.80 5.97
CA VAL A 31 -6.78 -1.73 5.03
C VAL A 31 -5.61 -0.76 4.92
N LEU A 32 -5.23 -0.42 3.69
CA LEU A 32 -4.30 0.67 3.42
C LEU A 32 -4.89 1.98 3.98
N SER A 33 -4.33 2.48 5.08
CA SER A 33 -4.70 3.80 5.60
C SER A 33 -4.43 4.88 4.54
N LEU A 34 -5.28 5.91 4.49
CA LEU A 34 -5.06 7.11 3.66
C LEU A 34 -4.18 8.16 4.37
N GLU A 35 -3.78 7.88 5.61
CA GLU A 35 -3.01 8.80 6.45
C GLU A 35 -1.50 8.63 6.23
N ASP A 36 -0.78 9.72 6.53
CA ASP A 36 0.69 9.79 6.66
C ASP A 36 1.47 9.23 5.44
N ASP A 37 0.92 9.42 4.23
CA ASP A 37 1.50 8.98 2.96
C ASP A 37 2.94 9.46 2.77
N ASP A 38 3.23 10.71 3.15
CA ASP A 38 4.56 11.32 2.99
C ASP A 38 5.65 10.58 3.75
N ARG A 39 5.28 9.90 4.84
CA ARG A 39 6.19 9.14 5.71
C ARG A 39 6.15 7.65 5.44
N LEU A 40 4.97 7.10 5.13
CA LEU A 40 4.76 5.65 5.07
C LEU A 40 4.93 5.07 3.65
N LEU A 41 4.81 5.90 2.60
CA LEU A 41 5.12 5.45 1.23
C LEU A 41 6.62 5.42 0.99
N LEU A 42 7.10 4.28 0.50
CA LEU A 42 8.51 4.11 0.19
C LEU A 42 8.87 4.88 -1.08
N LYS A 43 10.00 5.57 -1.04
CA LYS A 43 10.61 6.22 -2.20
C LYS A 43 11.50 5.21 -2.92
N GLU A 44 11.42 5.17 -4.26
CA GLU A 44 12.13 4.19 -5.09
C GLU A 44 13.66 4.29 -4.95
N ASP A 45 14.19 5.50 -4.71
CA ASP A 45 15.62 5.75 -4.53
C ASP A 45 16.08 5.78 -3.05
N SER A 46 15.28 5.21 -2.14
CA SER A 46 15.59 5.17 -0.70
C SER A 46 15.97 3.76 -0.23
N THR A 47 16.87 3.66 0.74
CA THR A 47 17.12 2.39 1.42
C THR A 47 15.95 2.03 2.34
N LEU A 48 15.77 0.73 2.62
CA LEU A 48 14.74 0.25 3.55
C LEU A 48 14.94 0.85 4.96
N GLN A 49 16.20 0.97 5.40
CA GLN A 49 16.53 1.61 6.67
C GLN A 49 16.15 3.09 6.71
N ALA A 50 16.40 3.84 5.63
CA ALA A 50 16.02 5.25 5.52
C ALA A 50 14.49 5.43 5.46
N ALA A 51 13.76 4.43 4.95
CA ALA A 51 12.29 4.37 5.02
C ALA A 51 11.76 3.98 6.41
N GLY A 52 12.63 3.69 7.39
CA GLY A 52 12.23 3.32 8.75
C GLY A 52 11.75 1.87 8.88
N ILE A 53 12.14 0.99 7.95
CA ILE A 53 11.86 -0.44 8.01
C ILE A 53 12.83 -1.11 9.00
N ALA A 54 12.26 -1.84 9.94
CA ALA A 54 12.97 -2.65 10.92
C ALA A 54 12.49 -4.12 10.85
N ASN A 55 13.06 -4.98 11.69
CA ASN A 55 12.58 -6.34 11.84
C ASN A 55 11.07 -6.36 12.11
N GLU A 56 10.38 -7.35 11.53
CA GLU A 56 8.93 -7.56 11.69
C GLU A 56 8.05 -6.37 11.20
N THR A 57 8.57 -5.47 10.37
CA THR A 57 7.76 -4.45 9.69
C THR A 57 6.90 -5.10 8.61
N GLU A 58 5.59 -4.82 8.62
CA GLU A 58 4.66 -5.28 7.58
C GLU A 58 4.48 -4.16 6.53
N ILE A 59 4.61 -4.53 5.26
CA ILE A 59 4.56 -3.61 4.11
C ILE A 59 3.50 -4.13 3.14
N ALA A 60 2.61 -3.23 2.71
CA ALA A 60 1.66 -3.50 1.64
C ALA A 60 2.29 -3.21 0.28
N PHE A 61 2.02 -4.08 -0.69
CA PHE A 61 2.41 -3.92 -2.09
C PHE A 61 1.15 -3.80 -2.95
N PHE A 62 0.99 -2.67 -3.64
CA PHE A 62 -0.28 -2.31 -4.28
C PHE A 62 -0.07 -1.47 -5.55
N CYS A 63 -1.14 -1.31 -6.32
CA CYS A 63 -1.19 -0.47 -7.52
C CYS A 63 -1.48 0.99 -7.15
N GLU A 64 -0.60 1.91 -7.52
CA GLU A 64 -0.74 3.34 -7.23
C GLU A 64 -2.00 3.95 -7.82
N GLU A 65 -2.39 3.53 -9.02
CA GLU A 65 -3.58 4.05 -9.71
C GLU A 65 -4.86 3.67 -8.96
N ASP A 66 -4.97 2.41 -8.54
CA ASP A 66 -6.08 1.93 -7.71
C ASP A 66 -6.14 2.67 -6.37
N TYR A 67 -4.98 2.93 -5.76
CA TYR A 67 -4.90 3.68 -4.51
C TYR A 67 -5.32 5.15 -4.67
N LYS A 68 -4.88 5.83 -5.74
CA LYS A 68 -5.29 7.20 -6.07
C LYS A 68 -6.80 7.28 -6.32
N ASN A 69 -7.37 6.29 -7.02
CA ASN A 69 -8.81 6.19 -7.27
C ASN A 69 -9.59 6.01 -5.95
N PHE A 70 -9.13 5.14 -5.06
CA PHE A 70 -9.71 4.95 -3.73
C PHE A 70 -9.60 6.21 -2.86
N LYS A 71 -8.46 6.91 -2.88
CA LYS A 71 -8.26 8.17 -2.14
C LYS A 71 -9.16 9.30 -2.65
N ALA A 72 -9.40 9.37 -3.96
CA ALA A 72 -10.29 10.37 -4.57
C ALA A 72 -11.77 10.10 -4.27
N ASN A 73 -12.15 8.84 -4.09
CA ASN A 73 -13.53 8.43 -3.78
C ASN A 73 -13.51 7.35 -2.68
N PRO A 74 -13.34 7.73 -1.40
CA PRO A 74 -13.35 6.78 -0.30
C PRO A 74 -14.79 6.25 -0.14
N ILE A 75 -15.08 5.16 -0.82
CA ILE A 75 -16.32 4.40 -0.62
C ILE A 75 -16.19 3.64 0.70
N SER A 76 -16.77 4.21 1.75
CA SER A 76 -17.01 3.48 2.99
C SER A 76 -18.03 2.38 2.68
N SER A 77 -17.60 1.12 2.66
CA SER A 77 -18.53 -0.02 2.83
C SER A 77 -18.93 -0.15 4.29
#